data_AF-A0A7Y4Y934-F1
#
_entry.id   AF-A0A7Y4Y934-F1
#
_cell.length_a   1.000
_cell.length_b   1.000
_cell.length_c   1.000
_cell.angle_alpha   90.00
_cell.angle_beta   90.00
_cell.angle_gamma   90.00
#
_symmetry.space_group_name_H-M   'P 1'
#
loop_
_entity.id
_entity.type
_entity.pdbx_description
1 polymer ?
#
loop_
_entity_poly.entity_id
_entity_poly.type
_entity_poly.pdbx_seq_one_letter_code
_entity_poly.pdbx_strand_id
1 'polypeptide(L)'
;MKKYILQFFCWLFVTVTSLAQNKIVVFQSDFGLKDGAVSAIKGVAMGADSSLKLFDLTHEIPAYNIWEAAYRLEQTVSYWPAGTVFVSVVDPGVGTDRKSVVLKTKAGHFIVTPDNGTLTLIAASQGIAAIREIDEAVNRRKGSEKSYTFHGRDVYAYTAARLAAGTINFEQVGKELPSEVVNIPFQKAVLDGKKVKGTIAILDIQYGNIWTNITVDIFKQLNAKVGDHLKVVIYQNKIKKYEGTMPYAETFGAVAKGKPLLYLNSLLQVSFALNMGCFSARHKVYSGSEWTVEVSKNGKS
;
A
#
# COMPACT_ATOMS: atom_id res chain seq x y z
N MET A 1 -17.93 -14.20 -70.00
CA MET A 1 -17.23 -13.06 -69.35
C MET A 1 -17.32 -13.23 -67.84
N LYS A 2 -16.23 -13.66 -67.21
CA LYS A 2 -16.11 -13.82 -65.75
C LYS A 2 -15.93 -12.43 -65.13
N LYS A 3 -16.85 -11.99 -64.27
CA LYS A 3 -16.64 -10.85 -63.38
C LYS A 3 -16.36 -11.39 -61.98
N TYR A 4 -15.10 -11.28 -61.58
CA TYR A 4 -14.65 -11.51 -60.21
C TYR A 4 -15.19 -10.37 -59.34
N ILE A 5 -16.10 -10.67 -58.42
CA ILE A 5 -16.44 -9.76 -57.31
C ILE A 5 -15.54 -10.17 -56.15
N LEU A 6 -14.47 -9.41 -55.99
CA LEU A 6 -13.57 -9.45 -54.84
C LEU A 6 -14.27 -8.70 -53.69
N GLN A 7 -14.96 -9.42 -52.81
CA GLN A 7 -15.44 -8.84 -51.56
C GLN A 7 -14.28 -8.75 -50.57
N PHE A 8 -13.80 -7.53 -50.38
CA PHE A 8 -12.87 -7.15 -49.32
C PHE A 8 -13.48 -7.50 -47.95
N PHE A 9 -12.93 -8.52 -47.29
CA PHE A 9 -13.16 -8.75 -45.86
C PHE A 9 -12.42 -7.63 -45.11
N CYS A 10 -13.13 -6.54 -44.80
CA CYS A 10 -12.63 -5.52 -43.90
C CYS A 10 -12.70 -6.11 -42.48
N TRP A 11 -11.62 -6.78 -42.06
CA TRP A 11 -11.40 -7.10 -40.66
C TRP A 11 -11.17 -5.78 -39.94
N LEU A 12 -12.25 -5.20 -39.41
CA LEU A 12 -12.17 -4.20 -38.37
C LEU A 12 -11.55 -4.89 -37.16
N PHE A 13 -10.21 -4.92 -37.10
CA PHE A 13 -9.55 -4.93 -35.81
C PHE A 13 -9.97 -3.62 -35.13
N VAL A 14 -11.08 -3.68 -34.39
CA VAL A 14 -11.27 -2.77 -33.27
C VAL A 14 -10.13 -3.12 -32.33
N THR A 15 -8.99 -2.45 -32.51
CA THR A 15 -8.05 -2.30 -31.43
C THR A 15 -8.86 -1.72 -30.29
N VAL A 16 -9.12 -2.55 -29.27
CA VAL A 16 -9.55 -2.08 -27.95
C VAL A 16 -8.36 -1.33 -27.35
N THR A 17 -7.99 -0.22 -27.96
CA THR A 17 -7.03 0.72 -27.46
C THR A 17 -7.78 1.61 -26.50
N SER A 18 -7.55 1.38 -25.21
CA SER A 18 -7.66 2.41 -24.19
C SER A 18 -9.06 2.99 -23.94
N LEU A 19 -9.94 2.20 -23.30
CA LEU A 19 -10.78 2.76 -22.23
C LEU A 19 -10.00 2.63 -20.90
N ALA A 20 -8.79 3.20 -20.83
CA ALA A 20 -7.80 2.81 -19.83
C ALA A 20 -7.83 3.62 -18.52
N GLN A 21 -8.65 4.68 -18.44
CA GLN A 21 -8.57 5.58 -17.31
C GLN A 21 -9.94 6.08 -16.85
N ASN A 22 -10.23 5.87 -15.57
CA ASN A 22 -11.55 6.08 -14.98
C ASN A 22 -11.73 7.49 -14.35
N LYS A 23 -10.78 8.41 -14.60
CA LYS A 23 -10.72 9.78 -14.06
C LYS A 23 -10.66 9.86 -12.52
N ILE A 24 -10.29 8.78 -11.85
CA ILE A 24 -10.15 8.75 -10.39
C ILE A 24 -8.68 8.95 -10.03
N VAL A 25 -8.43 9.93 -9.17
CA VAL A 25 -7.14 10.10 -8.49
C VAL A 25 -7.35 9.98 -6.98
N VAL A 26 -6.60 9.10 -6.34
CA VAL A 26 -6.62 8.90 -4.88
C VAL A 26 -5.29 9.34 -4.30
N PHE A 27 -5.30 10.25 -3.32
CA PHE A 27 -4.09 10.80 -2.72
C PHE A 27 -3.81 10.19 -1.35
N GLN A 28 -2.54 9.91 -1.07
CA GLN A 28 -2.03 9.85 0.29
C GLN A 28 -0.72 10.64 0.43
N SER A 29 -0.47 11.17 1.63
CA SER A 29 0.81 11.77 1.97
C SER A 29 1.07 11.85 3.47
N ASP A 30 2.23 12.36 3.85
CA ASP A 30 2.60 12.76 5.21
C ASP A 30 2.54 14.29 5.44
N PHE A 31 1.82 15.02 4.58
CA PHE A 31 1.73 16.49 4.65
C PHE A 31 0.82 17.00 5.77
N GLY A 32 -0.11 16.15 6.25
CA GLY A 32 -1.21 16.58 7.09
C GLY A 32 -2.18 17.52 6.36
N LEU A 33 -3.14 18.06 7.13
CA LEU A 33 -4.16 18.99 6.64
C LEU A 33 -4.07 20.37 7.31
N LYS A 34 -2.93 20.69 7.92
CA LYS A 34 -2.74 21.92 8.70
C LYS A 34 -2.40 23.14 7.84
N ASP A 35 -1.97 22.95 6.60
CA ASP A 35 -1.60 24.02 5.68
C ASP A 35 -2.17 23.79 4.26
N GLY A 36 -1.72 24.62 3.30
CA GLY A 36 -2.20 24.59 1.93
C GLY A 36 -1.63 23.48 1.03
N ALA A 37 -0.77 22.60 1.53
CA ALA A 37 -0.06 21.61 0.70
C ALA A 37 -1.03 20.67 -0.05
N VAL A 38 -1.98 20.05 0.66
CA VAL A 38 -2.97 19.14 0.07
C VAL A 38 -3.95 19.89 -0.84
N SER A 39 -4.31 21.13 -0.48
CA SER A 39 -5.14 21.98 -1.34
C SER A 39 -4.43 22.27 -2.67
N ALA A 40 -3.12 22.58 -2.63
CA ALA A 40 -2.33 22.87 -3.82
C ALA A 40 -2.18 21.67 -4.76
N ILE A 41 -1.94 20.45 -4.24
CA ILE A 41 -1.85 19.26 -5.10
C ILE A 41 -3.18 18.97 -5.81
N LYS A 42 -4.31 19.15 -5.11
CA LYS A 42 -5.65 19.00 -5.70
C LYS A 42 -5.94 20.09 -6.73
N GLY A 43 -5.57 21.33 -6.44
CA GLY A 43 -5.69 22.45 -7.38
C GLY A 43 -4.88 22.22 -8.66
N VAL A 44 -3.67 21.67 -8.57
CA VAL A 44 -2.87 21.28 -9.74
C VAL A 44 -3.55 20.17 -10.53
N ALA A 45 -4.10 19.15 -9.86
CA ALA A 45 -4.82 18.08 -10.54
C ALA A 45 -6.07 18.59 -11.27
N MET A 46 -6.91 19.40 -10.60
CA MET A 46 -8.10 20.01 -11.21
C MET A 46 -7.76 20.98 -12.35
N GLY A 47 -6.61 21.66 -12.26
CA GLY A 47 -6.11 22.53 -13.33
C GLY A 47 -5.66 21.76 -14.57
N ALA A 48 -5.29 20.49 -14.43
CA ALA A 48 -4.96 19.62 -15.56
C ALA A 48 -6.23 19.09 -16.25
N ASP A 49 -7.25 18.68 -15.49
CA ASP A 49 -8.58 18.34 -15.99
C ASP A 49 -9.62 18.50 -14.86
N SER A 50 -10.64 19.32 -15.08
CA SER A 50 -11.67 19.64 -14.08
C SER A 50 -12.72 18.53 -13.88
N SER A 51 -12.72 17.50 -14.71
CA SER A 51 -13.62 16.33 -14.62
C SER A 51 -13.06 15.20 -13.75
N LEU A 52 -11.86 15.35 -13.20
CA LEU A 52 -11.25 14.37 -12.30
C LEU A 52 -12.04 14.25 -11.00
N LYS A 53 -12.14 13.01 -10.51
CA LYS A 53 -12.68 12.68 -9.20
C LYS A 53 -11.52 12.47 -8.24
N LEU A 54 -11.32 13.45 -7.35
CA LEU A 54 -10.21 13.46 -6.39
C LEU A 54 -10.69 12.93 -5.05
N PHE A 55 -10.00 11.93 -4.51
CA PHE A 55 -10.28 11.33 -3.21
C PHE A 55 -9.01 11.30 -2.37
N ASP A 56 -9.17 11.25 -1.05
CA ASP A 56 -8.06 11.05 -0.14
C ASP A 56 -8.17 9.64 0.45
N LEU A 57 -7.04 8.94 0.49
CA LEU A 57 -6.86 7.76 1.33
C LEU A 57 -6.53 8.23 2.74
N THR A 58 -5.44 8.98 2.90
CA THR A 58 -5.10 9.68 4.15
C THR A 58 -3.95 10.67 3.92
N HIS A 59 -3.94 11.77 4.65
CA HIS A 59 -2.79 12.69 4.72
C HIS A 59 -2.09 12.67 6.07
N GLU A 60 -2.46 11.71 6.93
CA GLU A 60 -2.00 11.56 8.30
C GLU A 60 -0.97 10.42 8.43
N ILE A 61 -0.29 10.05 7.34
CA ILE A 61 0.88 9.17 7.47
C ILE A 61 1.91 9.91 8.34
N PRO A 62 2.51 9.27 9.36
CA PRO A 62 3.54 9.93 10.14
C PRO A 62 4.68 10.41 9.25
N ALA A 63 5.20 11.61 9.52
CA ALA A 63 6.27 12.22 8.74
C ALA A 63 7.40 11.23 8.45
N TYR A 64 7.75 11.09 7.18
CA TYR A 64 8.83 10.24 6.69
C TYR A 64 8.63 8.72 6.85
N ASN A 65 7.46 8.25 7.30
CA ASN A 65 7.20 6.83 7.53
C ASN A 65 6.82 6.08 6.25
N ILE A 66 7.84 5.68 5.48
CA ILE A 66 7.70 4.96 4.20
C ILE A 66 6.98 3.60 4.39
N TRP A 67 7.24 2.90 5.49
CA TRP A 67 6.62 1.60 5.75
C TRP A 67 5.11 1.71 5.93
N GLU A 68 4.66 2.68 6.72
CA GLU A 68 3.22 2.92 6.92
C GLU A 68 2.56 3.38 5.62
N ALA A 69 3.22 4.23 4.83
CA ALA A 69 2.74 4.61 3.50
C ALA A 69 2.53 3.40 2.58
N ALA A 70 3.49 2.45 2.59
CA ALA A 70 3.40 1.22 1.80
C ALA A 70 2.21 0.36 2.24
N TYR A 71 1.98 0.23 3.56
CA TYR A 71 0.89 -0.58 4.09
C TYR A 71 -0.48 0.03 3.79
N ARG A 72 -0.65 1.35 3.96
CA ARG A 72 -1.93 2.02 3.71
C ARG A 72 -2.34 1.91 2.23
N LEU A 73 -1.38 1.92 1.30
CA LEU A 73 -1.65 1.58 -0.10
C LEU A 73 -2.12 0.14 -0.27
N GLU A 74 -1.33 -0.83 0.22
CA GLU A 74 -1.65 -2.25 0.09
C GLU A 74 -3.05 -2.57 0.63
N GLN A 75 -3.40 -1.99 1.78
CA GLN A 75 -4.71 -2.10 2.41
C GLN A 75 -5.86 -1.60 1.52
N THR A 76 -5.63 -0.62 0.65
CA THR A 76 -6.69 0.14 -0.01
C THR A 76 -6.84 -0.16 -1.50
N VAL A 77 -5.72 -0.36 -2.22
CA VAL A 77 -5.69 -0.36 -3.70
C VAL A 77 -6.66 -1.38 -4.32
N SER A 78 -6.78 -2.57 -3.73
CA SER A 78 -7.63 -3.66 -4.26
C SER A 78 -9.14 -3.37 -4.23
N TYR A 79 -9.59 -2.38 -3.45
CA TYR A 79 -10.99 -1.99 -3.38
C TYR A 79 -11.40 -1.00 -4.47
N TRP A 80 -10.44 -0.42 -5.19
CA TRP A 80 -10.70 0.53 -6.26
C TRP A 80 -10.77 -0.17 -7.62
N PRO A 81 -11.58 0.33 -8.58
CA PRO A 81 -11.63 -0.23 -9.91
C PRO A 81 -10.29 -0.09 -10.65
N ALA A 82 -10.03 -0.99 -11.59
CA ALA A 82 -8.90 -0.86 -12.51
C ALA A 82 -8.94 0.51 -13.23
N GLY A 83 -7.76 1.05 -13.55
CA GLY A 83 -7.59 2.38 -14.13
C GLY A 83 -7.51 3.52 -13.11
N THR A 84 -7.71 3.26 -11.81
CA THR A 84 -7.51 4.30 -10.77
C THR A 84 -6.03 4.63 -10.62
N VAL A 85 -5.74 5.93 -10.50
CA VAL A 85 -4.39 6.44 -10.23
C VAL A 85 -4.27 6.80 -8.74
N PHE A 86 -3.30 6.22 -8.06
CA PHE A 86 -2.94 6.58 -6.70
C PHE A 86 -1.72 7.48 -6.74
N VAL A 87 -1.77 8.58 -5.99
CA VAL A 87 -0.63 9.44 -5.71
C VAL A 87 -0.22 9.17 -4.27
N SER A 88 1.00 8.69 -4.08
CA SER A 88 1.54 8.43 -2.75
C SER A 88 2.80 9.24 -2.54
N VAL A 89 2.77 10.16 -1.58
CA VAL A 89 3.91 11.05 -1.33
C VAL A 89 4.30 11.02 0.15
N VAL A 90 5.24 10.13 0.47
CA VAL A 90 5.98 10.13 1.74
C VAL A 90 7.44 10.07 1.39
N ASP A 91 8.12 11.19 1.62
CA ASP A 91 9.29 11.51 0.84
C ASP A 91 10.37 12.29 1.60
N PRO A 92 11.18 11.59 2.40
CA PRO A 92 12.36 12.20 3.03
C PRO A 92 13.50 12.50 2.04
N GLY A 93 13.47 11.93 0.83
CA GLY A 93 14.53 12.05 -0.18
C GLY A 93 14.17 13.01 -1.33
N VAL A 94 13.23 13.93 -1.10
CA VAL A 94 12.72 14.83 -2.14
C VAL A 94 13.87 15.68 -2.73
N GLY A 95 13.90 15.80 -4.05
CA GLY A 95 14.93 16.58 -4.74
C GLY A 95 16.33 15.94 -4.76
N THR A 96 16.44 14.64 -4.46
CA THR A 96 17.71 13.88 -4.53
C THR A 96 17.68 12.84 -5.66
N ASP A 97 18.57 11.84 -5.61
CA ASP A 97 18.80 10.87 -6.69
C ASP A 97 17.75 9.75 -6.80
N ARG A 98 16.82 9.64 -5.84
CA ARG A 98 15.76 8.62 -5.94
C ARG A 98 14.87 8.91 -7.14
N LYS A 99 14.40 7.86 -7.81
CA LYS A 99 13.57 8.00 -9.00
C LYS A 99 12.12 8.37 -8.68
N SER A 100 11.58 9.31 -9.44
CA SER A 100 10.14 9.56 -9.56
C SER A 100 9.53 8.52 -10.51
N VAL A 101 8.56 7.71 -10.06
CA VAL A 101 8.06 6.59 -10.87
C VAL A 101 6.54 6.50 -10.92
N VAL A 102 6.05 5.82 -11.96
CA VAL A 102 4.69 5.27 -12.02
C VAL A 102 4.78 3.76 -12.18
N LEU A 103 4.24 3.02 -11.19
CA LEU A 103 4.08 1.57 -11.26
C LEU A 103 2.68 1.23 -11.77
N LYS A 104 2.58 0.35 -12.75
CA LYS A 104 1.32 -0.30 -13.15
C LYS A 104 1.24 -1.67 -12.51
N THR A 105 0.20 -1.93 -11.73
CA THR A 105 -0.04 -3.24 -11.10
C THR A 105 -0.59 -4.23 -12.11
N LYS A 106 -0.50 -5.54 -11.84
CA LYS A 106 -1.16 -6.56 -12.70
C LYS A 106 -2.69 -6.47 -12.64
N ALA A 107 -3.24 -5.90 -11.58
CA ALA A 107 -4.67 -5.62 -11.44
C ALA A 107 -5.13 -4.35 -12.19
N GLY A 108 -4.21 -3.60 -12.82
CA GLY A 108 -4.54 -2.46 -13.66
C GLY A 108 -4.65 -1.11 -12.93
N HIS A 109 -4.11 -0.99 -11.72
CA HIS A 109 -3.98 0.28 -11.01
C HIS A 109 -2.64 0.95 -11.33
N PHE A 110 -2.57 2.27 -11.14
CA PHE A 110 -1.34 3.04 -11.32
C PHE A 110 -0.94 3.71 -10.01
N ILE A 111 0.32 3.60 -9.61
CA ILE A 111 0.84 4.22 -8.39
C ILE A 111 1.95 5.21 -8.77
N VAL A 112 1.66 6.50 -8.61
CA VAL A 112 2.60 7.61 -8.83
C VAL A 112 3.25 7.95 -7.49
N THR A 113 4.56 7.73 -7.38
CA THR A 113 5.26 7.78 -6.09
C THR A 113 6.77 7.96 -6.29
N PRO A 114 7.51 8.39 -5.26
CA PRO A 114 8.94 8.12 -5.18
C PRO A 114 9.25 6.61 -5.11
N ASP A 115 10.28 6.16 -5.82
CA ASP A 115 10.84 4.80 -5.68
C ASP A 115 11.82 4.76 -4.50
N ASN A 116 11.27 4.63 -3.29
CA ASN A 116 12.01 4.73 -2.02
C ASN A 116 11.67 3.61 -1.02
N GLY A 117 10.92 2.59 -1.44
CA GLY A 117 10.36 1.57 -0.55
C GLY A 117 8.84 1.59 -0.44
N THR A 118 8.18 2.71 -0.79
CA THR A 118 6.71 2.83 -0.69
C THR A 118 5.96 1.78 -1.53
N LEU A 119 6.57 1.28 -2.60
CA LEU A 119 6.00 0.26 -3.48
C LEU A 119 6.17 -1.18 -2.98
N THR A 120 6.92 -1.41 -1.89
CA THR A 120 7.29 -2.74 -1.38
C THR A 120 6.11 -3.70 -1.28
N LEU A 121 5.03 -3.28 -0.62
CA LEU A 121 3.89 -4.16 -0.32
C LEU A 121 2.94 -4.30 -1.52
N ILE A 122 2.80 -3.26 -2.36
CA ILE A 122 2.02 -3.33 -3.59
C ILE A 122 2.69 -4.26 -4.61
N ALA A 123 4.01 -4.17 -4.78
CA ALA A 123 4.76 -5.06 -5.65
C ALA A 123 4.60 -6.53 -5.21
N ALA A 124 4.59 -6.79 -3.90
CA ALA A 124 4.42 -8.13 -3.35
C ALA A 124 3.00 -8.68 -3.49
N SER A 125 1.97 -7.86 -3.26
CA SER A 125 0.56 -8.30 -3.20
C SER A 125 -0.15 -8.25 -4.56
N GLN A 126 0.08 -7.21 -5.35
CA GLN A 126 -0.60 -6.98 -6.65
C GLN A 126 0.29 -7.32 -7.85
N GLY A 127 1.59 -7.50 -7.64
CA GLY A 127 2.56 -7.73 -8.70
C GLY A 127 2.81 -6.50 -9.56
N ILE A 128 3.96 -6.50 -10.24
CA ILE A 128 4.37 -5.44 -11.16
C ILE A 128 4.01 -5.88 -12.59
N ALA A 129 3.23 -5.06 -13.29
CA ALA A 129 3.02 -5.22 -14.74
C ALA A 129 4.09 -4.45 -15.53
N ALA A 130 4.39 -3.22 -15.12
CA ALA A 130 5.46 -2.39 -15.67
C ALA A 130 5.75 -1.20 -14.73
N ILE A 131 6.94 -0.60 -14.87
CA ILE A 131 7.34 0.61 -14.14
C ILE A 131 7.95 1.59 -15.13
N ARG A 132 7.61 2.88 -14.99
CA ARG A 132 8.22 3.97 -15.78
C ARG A 132 8.76 5.04 -14.88
N GLU A 133 9.95 5.53 -15.21
CA GLU A 133 10.50 6.75 -14.62
C GLU A 133 9.77 7.95 -15.21
N ILE A 134 9.34 8.88 -14.37
CA ILE A 134 8.66 10.10 -14.81
C ILE A 134 9.68 11.00 -15.49
N ASP A 135 9.46 11.30 -16.76
CA ASP A 135 10.24 12.31 -17.47
C ASP A 135 9.80 13.72 -17.04
N GLU A 136 10.55 14.31 -16.12
CA GLU A 136 10.25 15.64 -15.58
C GLU A 136 10.34 16.77 -16.62
N ALA A 137 10.98 16.57 -17.78
CA ALA A 137 11.01 17.58 -18.83
C ALA A 137 9.62 17.80 -19.45
N VAL A 138 8.77 16.77 -19.44
CA VAL A 138 7.42 16.80 -20.04
C VAL A 138 6.30 16.62 -19.01
N ASN A 139 6.57 15.96 -17.89
CA ASN A 139 5.60 15.60 -16.85
C ASN A 139 5.82 16.36 -15.53
N ARG A 140 6.40 17.55 -15.61
CA ARG A 140 6.44 18.54 -14.53
C ARG A 140 5.58 19.76 -14.85
N ARG A 141 5.04 20.40 -13.81
CA ARG A 141 4.31 21.66 -13.96
C ARG A 141 5.23 22.74 -14.54
N LYS A 142 4.78 23.43 -15.59
CA LYS A 142 5.53 24.54 -16.19
C LYS A 142 5.77 25.64 -15.16
N GLY A 143 7.00 26.16 -15.10
CA GLY A 143 7.39 27.24 -14.19
C GLY A 143 7.74 26.79 -12.77
N SER A 144 7.72 25.49 -12.48
CA SER A 144 8.15 24.97 -11.17
C SER A 144 9.59 24.48 -11.15
N GLU A 145 10.38 24.73 -12.20
CA GLU A 145 11.66 24.08 -12.45
C GLU A 145 12.71 24.37 -11.35
N LYS A 146 12.53 25.50 -10.67
CA LYS A 146 13.41 26.00 -9.60
C LYS A 146 13.06 25.47 -8.20
N SER A 147 11.96 24.71 -8.03
CA SER A 147 11.52 24.19 -6.73
C SER A 147 11.63 22.67 -6.68
N TYR A 148 12.54 22.16 -5.84
CA TYR A 148 12.80 20.72 -5.69
C TYR A 148 12.21 20.13 -4.40
N THR A 149 11.62 20.96 -3.54
CA THR A 149 11.11 20.53 -2.23
C THR A 149 9.64 20.10 -2.25
N PHE A 150 8.97 20.16 -3.41
CA PHE A 150 7.56 19.81 -3.51
C PHE A 150 7.20 19.01 -4.77
N HIS A 151 7.95 17.94 -5.03
CA HIS A 151 7.67 17.01 -6.15
C HIS A 151 6.26 16.40 -6.06
N GLY A 152 5.69 16.27 -4.85
CA GLY A 152 4.29 15.88 -4.66
C GLY A 152 3.30 16.72 -5.46
N ARG A 153 3.49 18.04 -5.49
CA ARG A 153 2.66 18.97 -6.25
C ARG A 153 3.08 19.02 -7.72
N ASP A 154 4.35 19.28 -7.96
CA ASP A 154 4.83 19.72 -9.26
C ASP A 154 5.13 18.57 -10.23
N VAL A 155 5.33 17.35 -9.72
CA VAL A 155 5.63 16.15 -10.52
C VAL A 155 4.52 15.11 -10.34
N TYR A 156 4.23 14.68 -9.11
CA TYR A 156 3.35 13.53 -8.85
C TYR A 156 1.88 13.84 -9.12
N ALA A 157 1.32 14.87 -8.49
CA ALA A 157 -0.08 15.25 -8.72
C ALA A 157 -0.33 15.63 -10.19
N TYR A 158 0.60 16.36 -10.81
CA TYR A 158 0.50 16.74 -12.22
C TYR A 158 0.55 15.53 -13.17
N THR A 159 1.52 14.64 -13.01
CA THR A 159 1.63 13.40 -13.80
C THR A 159 0.39 12.52 -13.62
N ALA A 160 -0.03 12.32 -12.36
CA ALA A 160 -1.19 11.50 -12.04
C ALA A 160 -2.47 12.06 -12.64
N ALA A 161 -2.68 13.37 -12.60
CA ALA A 161 -3.85 14.01 -13.18
C ALA A 161 -3.89 13.84 -14.70
N ARG A 162 -2.77 14.05 -15.39
CA ARG A 162 -2.69 13.85 -16.84
C ARG A 162 -2.90 12.40 -17.24
N LEU A 163 -2.34 11.46 -16.48
CA LEU A 163 -2.55 10.03 -16.69
C LEU A 163 -4.03 9.70 -16.47
N ALA A 164 -4.60 10.08 -15.31
CA ALA A 164 -5.99 9.87 -14.90
C ALA A 164 -7.03 10.46 -15.88
N ALA A 165 -6.70 11.59 -16.49
CA ALA A 165 -7.53 12.26 -17.50
C ALA A 165 -7.46 11.59 -18.88
N GLY A 166 -6.46 10.74 -19.13
CA GLY A 166 -6.16 10.21 -20.46
C GLY A 166 -5.46 11.22 -21.38
N THR A 167 -4.97 12.34 -20.85
CA THR A 167 -4.16 13.33 -21.56
C THR A 167 -2.81 12.76 -21.98
N ILE A 168 -2.29 11.82 -21.18
CA ILE A 168 -1.15 10.97 -21.53
C ILE A 168 -1.53 9.50 -21.33
N ASN A 169 -0.97 8.62 -22.13
CA ASN A 169 -0.96 7.18 -21.85
C ASN A 169 0.21 6.82 -20.92
N PHE A 170 0.27 5.55 -20.51
CA PHE A 170 1.32 5.07 -19.61
C PHE A 170 2.71 5.20 -20.24
N GLU A 171 2.84 4.92 -21.54
CA GLU A 171 4.10 5.00 -22.28
C GLU A 171 4.69 6.42 -22.28
N GLN A 172 3.83 7.43 -22.31
CA GLN A 172 4.18 8.85 -22.27
C GLN A 172 4.55 9.37 -20.87
N VAL A 173 4.51 8.53 -19.83
CA VAL A 173 5.04 8.88 -18.50
C VAL A 173 6.56 9.11 -18.58
N GLY A 174 7.25 8.28 -19.35
CA GLY A 174 8.70 8.33 -19.52
C GLY A 174 9.29 6.94 -19.80
N LYS A 175 10.60 6.83 -19.66
CA LYS A 175 11.33 5.59 -20.00
C LYS A 175 10.90 4.43 -19.11
N GLU A 176 10.84 3.25 -19.70
CA GLU A 176 10.57 2.01 -18.97
C GLU A 176 11.77 1.61 -18.11
N LEU A 177 11.48 1.17 -16.90
CA LEU A 177 12.45 0.64 -15.95
C LEU A 177 12.30 -0.89 -15.87
N PRO A 178 13.33 -1.61 -15.38
CA PRO A 178 13.16 -2.98 -14.94
C PRO A 178 11.96 -3.10 -13.98
N SER A 179 11.26 -4.24 -14.01
CA SER A 179 10.10 -4.51 -13.13
C SER A 179 10.53 -4.83 -11.70
N GLU A 180 11.31 -3.93 -11.11
CA GLU A 180 11.89 -4.01 -9.78
C GLU A 180 11.67 -2.66 -9.07
N VAL A 181 11.53 -2.70 -7.75
CA VAL A 181 11.34 -1.50 -6.91
C VAL A 181 12.34 -1.51 -5.78
N VAL A 182 12.65 -0.32 -5.24
CA VAL A 182 13.33 -0.25 -3.94
C VAL A 182 12.47 -0.99 -2.92
N ASN A 183 13.06 -2.00 -2.28
CA ASN A 183 12.35 -2.94 -1.41
C ASN A 183 12.80 -2.77 0.04
N ILE A 184 11.85 -2.60 0.96
CA ILE A 184 12.11 -2.63 2.40
C ILE A 184 12.08 -4.08 2.86
N PRO A 185 13.18 -4.68 3.37
CA PRO A 185 13.17 -6.06 3.83
C PRO A 185 12.20 -6.25 5.01
N PHE A 186 11.36 -7.29 4.96
CA PHE A 186 10.43 -7.63 6.03
C PHE A 186 10.19 -9.14 6.13
N GLN A 187 9.63 -9.58 7.26
CA GLN A 187 9.25 -10.98 7.47
C GLN A 187 7.91 -11.25 6.79
N LYS A 188 7.95 -11.90 5.62
CA LYS A 188 6.75 -12.48 5.01
C LYS A 188 6.12 -13.49 5.96
N ALA A 189 4.79 -13.55 5.97
CA ALA A 189 4.09 -14.52 6.77
C ALA A 189 4.39 -15.94 6.27
N VAL A 190 4.73 -16.84 7.18
CA VAL A 190 5.10 -18.23 6.83
C VAL A 190 4.86 -19.16 8.01
N LEU A 191 4.51 -20.42 7.72
CA LEU A 191 4.61 -21.51 8.68
C LEU A 191 6.06 -22.01 8.72
N ASP A 192 6.72 -21.87 9.87
CA ASP A 192 8.05 -22.37 10.15
C ASP A 192 7.98 -23.42 11.27
N GLY A 193 7.97 -24.69 10.87
CA GLY A 193 7.77 -25.82 11.80
C GLY A 193 6.39 -25.78 12.48
N LYS A 194 6.38 -25.56 13.80
CA LYS A 194 5.16 -25.46 14.62
C LYS A 194 4.80 -24.01 14.98
N LYS A 195 5.38 -23.04 14.28
CA LYS A 195 5.19 -21.61 14.51
C LYS A 195 4.77 -20.93 13.22
N VAL A 196 3.85 -19.97 13.30
CA VAL A 196 3.70 -19.00 12.21
C VAL A 196 4.52 -17.77 12.55
N LYS A 197 5.26 -17.26 11.57
CA LYS A 197 6.07 -16.05 11.69
C LYS A 197 5.52 -14.97 10.77
N GLY A 198 5.66 -13.71 11.14
CA GLY A 198 5.23 -12.58 10.34
C GLY A 198 5.81 -11.26 10.82
N THR A 199 5.39 -10.17 10.18
CA THR A 199 5.68 -8.79 10.55
C THR A 199 4.46 -8.16 11.24
N ILE A 200 4.68 -7.30 12.22
CA ILE A 200 3.64 -6.37 12.71
C ILE A 200 3.55 -5.24 11.69
N ALA A 201 2.60 -5.39 10.77
CA ALA A 201 2.50 -4.55 9.59
C ALA A 201 2.05 -3.14 9.95
N ILE A 202 1.06 -3.02 10.84
CA ILE A 202 0.49 -1.74 11.25
C ILE A 202 -0.09 -1.82 12.67
N LEU A 203 -0.31 -0.65 13.27
CA LEU A 203 -1.20 -0.52 14.42
C LEU A 203 -2.62 -0.14 13.98
N ASP A 204 -3.60 -0.67 14.70
CA ASP A 204 -4.94 -0.10 14.76
C ASP A 204 -4.89 1.09 15.73
N ILE A 205 -4.43 2.22 15.23
CA ILE A 205 -3.94 3.37 16.03
C ILE A 205 -4.97 3.82 17.08
N GLN A 206 -6.26 3.83 16.74
CA GLN A 206 -7.31 4.33 17.63
C GLN A 206 -7.45 3.51 18.92
N TYR A 207 -7.19 2.20 18.85
CA TYR A 207 -7.36 1.27 19.96
C TYR A 207 -6.01 0.72 20.48
N GLY A 208 -4.95 0.89 19.70
CA GLY A 208 -3.63 0.33 19.96
C GLY A 208 -3.58 -1.19 19.82
N ASN A 209 -4.42 -1.75 18.94
CA ASN A 209 -4.32 -3.16 18.57
C ASN A 209 -3.14 -3.36 17.63
N ILE A 210 -2.59 -4.57 17.64
CA ILE A 210 -1.47 -4.98 16.81
C ILE A 210 -2.01 -5.77 15.63
N TRP A 211 -1.77 -5.32 14.40
CA TRP A 211 -2.15 -6.06 13.19
C TRP A 211 -0.91 -6.61 12.50
N THR A 212 -0.95 -7.91 12.17
CA THR A 212 0.17 -8.61 11.53
C THR A 212 -0.11 -8.84 10.06
N ASN A 213 0.90 -9.24 9.29
CA ASN A 213 0.72 -9.72 7.92
C ASN A 213 0.36 -11.22 7.85
N ILE A 214 0.12 -11.89 8.98
CA ILE A 214 -0.20 -13.32 9.02
C ILE A 214 -1.68 -13.50 8.66
N THR A 215 -1.93 -13.94 7.43
CA THR A 215 -3.29 -14.19 6.95
C THR A 215 -3.92 -15.40 7.62
N VAL A 216 -5.25 -15.46 7.59
CA VAL A 216 -6.03 -16.61 8.06
C VAL A 216 -5.58 -17.93 7.42
N ASP A 217 -5.18 -17.92 6.14
CA ASP A 217 -4.77 -19.14 5.43
C ASP A 217 -3.44 -19.69 5.94
N ILE A 218 -2.51 -18.82 6.32
CA ILE A 218 -1.26 -19.23 6.97
C ILE A 218 -1.54 -19.66 8.41
N PHE A 219 -2.38 -18.91 9.13
CA PHE A 219 -2.71 -19.20 10.51
C PHE A 219 -3.45 -20.54 10.69
N LYS A 220 -4.35 -20.90 9.77
CA LYS A 220 -5.06 -22.19 9.77
C LYS A 220 -4.11 -23.38 9.77
N GLN A 221 -2.93 -23.26 9.16
CA GLN A 221 -1.93 -24.33 9.14
C GLN A 221 -1.38 -24.66 10.53
N LEU A 222 -1.49 -23.74 11.49
CA LEU A 222 -1.16 -23.97 12.90
C LEU A 222 -2.17 -24.92 13.59
N ASN A 223 -3.33 -25.19 12.97
CA ASN A 223 -4.43 -25.98 13.55
C ASN A 223 -4.85 -25.47 14.95
N ALA A 224 -4.85 -24.15 15.13
CA ALA A 224 -5.38 -23.49 16.31
C ALA A 224 -6.91 -23.40 16.22
N LYS A 225 -7.59 -23.66 17.33
CA LYS A 225 -9.05 -23.53 17.47
C LYS A 225 -9.39 -22.38 18.41
N VAL A 226 -10.55 -21.77 18.23
CA VAL A 226 -11.07 -20.78 19.20
C VAL A 226 -11.06 -21.42 20.59
N GLY A 227 -10.55 -20.69 21.58
CA GLY A 227 -10.31 -21.15 22.95
C GLY A 227 -8.90 -21.70 23.20
N ASP A 228 -8.15 -22.09 22.15
CA ASP A 228 -6.75 -22.50 22.31
C ASP A 228 -5.92 -21.34 22.86
N HIS A 229 -5.00 -21.66 23.77
CA HIS A 229 -4.05 -20.70 24.29
C HIS A 229 -2.75 -20.76 23.48
N LEU A 230 -2.42 -19.64 22.86
CA LEU A 230 -1.30 -19.53 21.93
C LEU A 230 -0.20 -18.69 22.54
N LYS A 231 1.04 -19.17 22.38
CA LYS A 231 2.24 -18.42 22.72
C LYS A 231 2.52 -17.42 21.60
N VAL A 232 2.67 -16.16 22.00
CA VAL A 232 3.03 -15.04 21.12
C VAL A 232 4.35 -14.47 21.59
N VAL A 233 5.31 -14.35 20.68
CA VAL A 233 6.61 -13.71 20.93
C VAL A 233 6.84 -12.63 19.90
N ILE A 234 7.13 -11.41 20.35
CA ILE A 234 7.31 -10.25 19.48
C ILE A 234 8.75 -9.73 19.63
N TYR A 235 9.34 -9.38 18.50
CA TYR A 235 10.70 -8.89 18.38
C TYR A 235 10.73 -7.53 17.69
N GLN A 236 11.72 -6.72 18.04
CA GLN A 236 12.14 -5.55 17.28
C GLN A 236 13.62 -5.70 16.99
N ASN A 237 14.04 -5.65 15.72
CA ASN A 237 15.44 -5.86 15.34
C ASN A 237 16.03 -7.16 15.93
N LYS A 238 15.26 -8.25 15.90
CA LYS A 238 15.60 -9.57 16.47
C LYS A 238 15.74 -9.60 18.00
N ILE A 239 15.50 -8.50 18.70
CA ILE A 239 15.49 -8.43 20.17
C ILE A 239 14.08 -8.67 20.66
N LYS A 240 13.88 -9.66 21.55
CA LYS A 240 12.57 -9.98 22.14
C LYS A 240 12.06 -8.80 22.97
N LYS A 241 10.87 -8.31 22.64
CA LYS A 241 10.18 -7.20 23.33
C LYS A 241 8.98 -7.64 24.15
N TYR A 242 8.32 -8.70 23.71
CA TYR A 242 7.17 -9.26 24.40
C TYR A 242 7.14 -10.79 24.26
N GLU A 243 6.69 -11.46 25.32
CA GLU A 243 6.36 -12.87 25.33
C GLU A 243 5.13 -13.06 26.22
N GLY A 244 4.13 -13.76 25.70
CA GLY A 244 2.90 -14.01 26.45
C GLY A 244 2.10 -15.17 25.88
N THR A 245 1.16 -15.65 26.68
CA THR A 245 0.13 -16.60 26.24
C THR A 245 -1.20 -15.87 26.24
N MET A 246 -1.98 -16.02 25.18
CA MET A 246 -3.32 -15.45 25.08
C MET A 246 -4.28 -16.41 24.37
N PRO A 247 -5.58 -16.42 24.72
CA PRO A 247 -6.56 -17.23 24.04
C PRO A 247 -6.77 -16.72 22.61
N TYR A 248 -6.95 -17.63 21.67
CA TYR A 248 -7.55 -17.33 20.38
C TYR A 248 -9.06 -17.13 20.57
N ALA A 249 -9.54 -15.93 20.29
CA ALA A 249 -10.93 -15.53 20.48
C ALA A 249 -11.49 -14.85 19.23
N GLU A 250 -12.81 -14.89 19.08
CA GLU A 250 -13.51 -14.29 17.95
C GLU A 250 -13.66 -12.76 18.09
N THR A 251 -13.75 -12.25 19.32
CA THR A 251 -13.95 -10.82 19.59
C THR A 251 -13.43 -10.41 20.97
N PHE A 252 -13.28 -9.10 21.18
CA PHE A 252 -12.72 -8.49 22.39
C PHE A 252 -13.44 -8.91 23.67
N GLY A 253 -14.78 -8.98 23.65
CA GLY A 253 -15.61 -9.31 24.80
C GLY A 253 -15.48 -10.75 25.31
N ALA A 254 -14.79 -11.63 24.58
CA ALA A 254 -14.59 -13.03 24.97
C ALA A 254 -13.59 -13.21 26.13
N VAL A 255 -12.85 -12.15 26.50
CA VAL A 255 -11.93 -12.15 27.66
C VAL A 255 -12.27 -11.02 28.62
N ALA A 256 -11.89 -11.13 29.89
CA ALA A 256 -12.11 -10.05 30.86
C ALA A 256 -11.40 -8.76 30.45
N LYS A 257 -11.94 -7.61 30.89
CA LYS A 257 -11.35 -6.29 30.65
C LYS A 257 -9.85 -6.26 31.01
N GLY A 258 -9.04 -5.71 30.11
CA GLY A 258 -7.59 -5.59 30.25
C GLY A 258 -6.80 -6.88 30.05
N LYS A 259 -7.46 -8.00 29.71
CA LYS A 259 -6.79 -9.26 29.37
C LYS A 259 -6.46 -9.33 27.88
N PRO A 260 -5.33 -9.98 27.50
CA PRO A 260 -4.94 -10.11 26.11
C PRO A 260 -5.76 -11.16 25.38
N LEU A 261 -5.90 -10.97 24.07
CA LEU A 261 -6.46 -11.94 23.14
C LEU A 261 -5.72 -11.89 21.80
N LEU A 262 -5.68 -13.04 21.14
CA LEU A 262 -5.36 -13.18 19.73
C LEU A 262 -6.69 -13.33 18.98
N TYR A 263 -6.86 -12.63 17.86
CA TYR A 263 -8.07 -12.69 17.03
C TYR A 263 -7.73 -12.52 15.55
N LEU A 264 -8.71 -12.70 14.67
CA LEU A 264 -8.62 -12.31 13.27
C LEU A 264 -9.30 -10.94 13.09
N ASN A 265 -8.59 -9.95 12.57
CA ASN A 265 -9.16 -8.62 12.30
C ASN A 265 -10.11 -8.64 11.09
N SER A 266 -10.67 -7.49 10.74
CA SER A 266 -11.59 -7.34 9.59
C SER A 266 -10.94 -7.65 8.23
N LEU A 267 -9.62 -7.68 8.15
CA LEU A 267 -8.84 -8.08 6.97
C LEU A 267 -8.44 -9.57 7.01
N LEU A 268 -8.99 -10.34 7.96
CA LEU A 268 -8.67 -11.76 8.18
C LEU A 268 -7.19 -12.02 8.44
N GLN A 269 -6.54 -11.11 9.17
CA GLN A 269 -5.15 -11.23 9.62
C GLN A 269 -5.08 -11.43 11.13
N VAL A 270 -4.15 -12.27 11.58
CA VAL A 270 -3.86 -12.48 13.00
C VAL A 270 -3.50 -11.16 13.65
N SER A 271 -4.17 -10.86 14.75
CA SER A 271 -4.06 -9.59 15.47
C SER A 271 -4.09 -9.82 16.97
N PHE A 272 -3.53 -8.86 17.72
CA PHE A 272 -3.47 -8.91 19.18
C PHE A 272 -4.07 -7.65 19.79
N ALA A 273 -4.79 -7.80 20.89
CA ALA A 273 -5.45 -6.70 21.57
C ALA A 273 -5.48 -6.93 23.08
N LEU A 274 -5.89 -5.91 23.83
CA LEU A 274 -6.39 -6.04 25.19
C LEU A 274 -7.87 -5.68 25.17
N ASN A 275 -8.75 -6.45 25.81
CA ASN A 275 -10.15 -6.08 25.87
C ASN A 275 -10.31 -4.71 26.58
N MET A 276 -10.88 -3.71 25.89
CA MET A 276 -10.99 -2.31 26.34
C MET A 276 -9.67 -1.72 26.87
N GLY A 277 -8.55 -2.03 26.22
CA GLY A 277 -7.25 -1.47 26.57
C GLY A 277 -6.31 -1.37 25.36
N CYS A 278 -5.19 -0.69 25.55
CA CYS A 278 -4.21 -0.46 24.48
C CYS A 278 -3.02 -1.44 24.62
N PHE A 279 -2.94 -2.43 23.72
CA PHE A 279 -1.87 -3.43 23.73
C PHE A 279 -0.51 -2.77 23.46
N SER A 280 -0.46 -1.93 22.41
CA SER A 280 0.76 -1.22 21.99
C SER A 280 1.36 -0.40 23.13
N ALA A 281 0.57 0.49 23.77
CA ALA A 281 1.06 1.34 24.85
C ALA A 281 1.47 0.53 26.09
N ARG A 282 0.69 -0.49 26.48
CA ARG A 282 1.00 -1.30 27.66
C ARG A 282 2.30 -2.08 27.51
N HIS A 283 2.56 -2.62 26.33
CA HIS A 283 3.69 -3.50 26.08
C HIS A 283 4.84 -2.84 25.31
N LYS A 284 4.72 -1.57 24.95
CA LYS A 284 5.68 -0.81 24.13
C LYS A 284 6.02 -1.55 22.83
N VAL A 285 4.99 -2.12 22.21
CA VAL A 285 5.06 -2.83 20.91
C VAL A 285 4.48 -1.92 19.85
N TYR A 286 5.21 -1.73 18.74
CA TYR A 286 4.80 -0.87 17.64
C TYR A 286 4.77 -1.68 16.33
N SER A 287 4.69 -1.00 15.19
CA SER A 287 4.68 -1.60 13.85
C SER A 287 5.86 -1.11 13.01
N GLY A 288 6.22 -1.88 12.00
CA GLY A 288 7.35 -1.57 11.12
C GLY A 288 7.95 -2.84 10.52
N SER A 289 8.75 -2.69 9.46
CA SER A 289 9.48 -3.80 8.84
C SER A 289 10.37 -4.57 9.83
N GLU A 290 10.85 -3.90 10.87
CA GLU A 290 11.72 -4.42 11.92
C GLU A 290 10.99 -5.14 13.06
N TRP A 291 9.65 -5.02 13.12
CA TRP A 291 8.81 -5.66 14.11
C TRP A 291 8.31 -7.00 13.59
N THR A 292 8.75 -8.09 14.23
CA THR A 292 8.34 -9.44 13.84
C THR A 292 7.64 -10.15 14.98
N VAL A 293 6.84 -11.14 14.63
CA VAL A 293 6.07 -11.93 15.58
C VAL A 293 6.15 -13.41 15.23
N GLU A 294 6.20 -14.24 16.27
CA GLU A 294 6.01 -15.68 16.21
C GLU A 294 4.77 -16.07 17.01
N VAL A 295 3.89 -16.90 16.43
CA VAL A 295 2.74 -17.49 17.12
C VAL A 295 2.84 -19.00 17.07
N SER A 296 2.62 -19.67 18.20
CA SER A 296 2.59 -21.13 18.27
C SER A 296 1.58 -21.64 19.28
N LYS A 297 1.12 -22.88 19.09
CA LYS A 297 0.38 -23.57 20.15
C LYS A 297 1.33 -23.78 21.32
N ASN A 298 0.87 -23.56 22.55
CA ASN A 298 1.60 -24.04 23.71
C ASN A 298 1.80 -25.56 23.54
N GLY A 299 3.06 -26.01 23.54
CA GLY A 299 3.33 -27.43 23.69
C GLY A 299 2.68 -27.87 24.98
N LYS A 300 1.93 -28.97 24.96
CA LYS A 300 1.69 -29.70 26.20
C LYS A 300 3.08 -30.04 26.74
N SER A 301 3.49 -29.36 27.80
CA SER A 301 4.56 -29.86 28.68
C SER A 301 4.13 -31.22 29.23
#